data_AF-A0A957UEZ6-F1
#
_entry.id   AF-A0A957UEZ6-F1
#
_cell.length_a   1.000
_cell.length_b   1.000
_cell.length_c   1.000
_cell.angle_alpha   90.00
_cell.angle_beta   90.00
_cell.angle_gamma   90.00
#
_symmetry.space_group_name_H-M   'P 1'
#
loop_
_entity.id
_entity.type
_entity.pdbx_description
1 polymer ?
#
loop_
_entity_poly.entity_id
_entity_poly.type
_entity_poly.pdbx_seq_one_letter_code
_entity_poly.pdbx_strand_id
1 'polypeptide(L)' 'MTRRAGIEGTLSQGVRAFGLRFCRYRSLAKTHLQHIATAAAINMDRIVAWLDDIPHAKTRTSRFARLAHA' A
#
# COMPACT_ATOMS: atom_id res chain seq x y z
N MET A 1 -16.40 8.36 2.60
CA MET A 1 -15.11 7.81 3.09
C MET A 1 -14.23 7.23 1.96
N THR A 2 -14.28 7.77 0.74
CA THR A 2 -13.67 7.10 -0.44
C THR A 2 -12.34 7.72 -0.89
N ARG A 3 -12.15 9.02 -0.66
CA ARG A 3 -11.03 9.77 -1.28
C ARG A 3 -9.63 9.34 -0.80
N ARG A 4 -9.49 8.77 0.41
CA ARG A 4 -8.20 8.36 0.98
C ARG A 4 -7.94 6.85 0.97
N ALA A 5 -8.95 6.04 0.68
CA ALA A 5 -8.84 4.58 0.76
C ALA A 5 -7.73 4.02 -0.15
N GLY A 6 -7.53 4.60 -1.34
CA GLY A 6 -6.45 4.20 -2.26
C GLY A 6 -5.04 4.50 -1.72
N ILE A 7 -4.86 5.65 -1.05
CA ILE A 7 -3.57 6.03 -0.45
C ILE A 7 -3.27 5.11 0.75
N GLU A 8 -4.26 4.90 1.61
CA GLU A 8 -4.14 4.03 2.79
C GLU A 8 -3.83 2.58 2.39
N GLY A 9 -4.49 2.05 1.36
CA GLY A 9 -4.22 0.72 0.83
C GLY A 9 -2.80 0.58 0.30
N THR A 10 -2.31 1.60 -0.42
CA THR A 10 -0.94 1.62 -0.96
C THR A 10 0.10 1.67 0.16
N LEU A 11 -0.10 2.53 1.16
CA LEU A 11 0.78 2.60 2.33
C LEU A 11 0.78 1.27 3.09
N SER A 12 -0.40 0.66 3.27
CA SER A 12 -0.55 -0.63 3.94
C SER A 12 0.17 -1.78 3.21
N GLN A 13 0.12 -1.79 1.88
CA GLN A 13 0.86 -2.74 1.03
C GLN A 13 2.37 -2.51 1.17
N GLY A 14 2.83 -1.27 1.03
CA GLY A 14 4.25 -0.92 1.20
C GLY A 14 4.83 -1.30 2.56
N VAL A 15 4.07 -1.06 3.64
CA VAL A 15 4.50 -1.40 5.00
C VAL A 15 4.53 -2.91 5.24
N ARG A 16 3.45 -3.62 4.89
CA ARG A 16 3.29 -5.04 5.27
C ARG A 16 4.03 -6.00 4.35
N ALA A 17 4.06 -5.74 3.04
CA ALA A 17 4.69 -6.62 2.06
C ALA A 17 6.14 -6.22 1.77
N PHE A 18 6.46 -4.92 1.81
CA PHE A 18 7.77 -4.41 1.35
C PHE A 18 8.61 -3.71 2.44
N GLY A 19 8.17 -3.75 3.70
CA GLY A 19 8.96 -3.25 4.83
C GLY A 19 9.21 -1.74 4.84
N LEU A 20 8.34 -0.95 4.21
CA LEU A 20 8.53 0.50 3.98
C LEU A 20 8.76 1.34 5.26
N ARG A 21 8.45 0.81 6.46
CA ARG A 21 8.71 1.50 7.74
C ARG A 21 10.20 1.68 8.05
N PHE A 22 11.05 0.87 7.45
CA PHE A 22 12.47 0.86 7.76
C PHE A 22 13.31 1.14 6.51
N CYS A 23 14.10 2.21 6.56
CA CYS A 23 15.12 2.50 5.57
C CYS A 23 16.43 1.84 6.00
N ARG A 24 16.95 0.94 5.17
CA ARG A 24 18.22 0.25 5.46
C ARG A 24 19.42 1.19 5.30
N TYR A 25 19.25 2.25 4.49
CA TYR A 25 20.29 3.22 4.18
C TYR A 25 20.11 4.51 4.98
N ARG A 26 21.24 5.16 5.29
CA ARG A 26 21.27 6.44 6.02
C ARG A 26 21.38 7.67 5.12
N SER A 27 21.87 7.53 3.89
CA SER A 27 22.00 8.66 2.97
C SER A 27 20.74 8.87 2.14
N LEU A 28 20.38 10.14 1.91
CA LEU A 28 19.18 10.51 1.16
C LEU A 28 19.13 9.89 -0.24
N ALA A 29 20.25 9.88 -0.97
CA ALA A 29 20.31 9.30 -2.31
C ALA A 29 19.99 7.79 -2.31
N LYS A 30 20.53 7.03 -1.33
CA LYS A 30 20.28 5.59 -1.22
C LYS A 30 18.86 5.30 -0.71
N THR A 31 18.35 6.12 0.20
CA THR A 31 16.95 6.05 0.66
C THR A 31 15.96 6.34 -0.46
N HIS A 32 16.25 7.34 -1.30
CA HIS A 32 15.45 7.64 -2.48
C HIS A 32 15.40 6.46 -3.46
N LEU A 33 16.56 5.85 -3.74
CA LEU A 33 16.62 4.63 -4.55
C LEU A 33 15.80 3.49 -3.93
N GLN A 34 15.89 3.27 -2.61
CA GLN A 34 15.07 2.28 -1.92
C GLN A 34 13.57 2.57 -2.10
N HIS A 35 13.14 3.82 -1.95
CA HIS A 35 11.73 4.19 -2.14
C HIS A 35 11.25 3.97 -3.58
N ILE A 36 12.05 4.33 -4.59
CA ILE A 36 11.73 4.06 -5.99
C ILE A 36 11.60 2.55 -6.22
N ALA A 37 12.55 1.77 -5.72
CA ALA A 37 12.51 0.31 -5.86
C ALA A 37 11.27 -0.29 -5.19
N THR A 38 10.90 0.16 -3.98
CA THR A 38 9.66 -0.27 -3.32
C THR A 38 8.42 0.14 -4.11
N ALA A 39 8.37 1.35 -4.66
CA ALA A 39 7.25 1.81 -5.48
C ALA A 39 7.12 0.97 -6.77
N ALA A 40 8.25 0.64 -7.41
CA ALA A 40 8.28 -0.24 -8.57
C ALA A 40 7.77 -1.65 -8.22
N ALA A 41 8.22 -2.22 -7.09
CA ALA A 41 7.77 -3.53 -6.62
C ALA A 41 6.25 -3.58 -6.34
N ILE A 42 5.68 -2.54 -5.72
CA ILE A 42 4.23 -2.41 -5.52
C ILE A 42 3.48 -2.41 -6.86
N ASN A 43 3.98 -1.67 -7.85
CA ASN A 43 3.35 -1.63 -9.17
C ASN A 43 3.43 -2.98 -9.89
N MET A 44 4.58 -3.68 -9.81
CA MET A 44 4.73 -5.02 -10.38
C MET A 44 3.75 -6.02 -9.75
N ASP A 45 3.66 -6.04 -8.41
CA ASP A 45 2.74 -6.90 -7.67
C ASP A 45 1.28 -6.67 -8.10
N ARG A 46 0.88 -5.42 -8.33
CA ARG A 46 -0.45 -5.07 -8.84
C ARG A 46 -0.68 -5.48 -10.30
N ILE A 47 0.33 -5.34 -11.15
CA ILE A 47 0.25 -5.78 -12.54
C ILE A 47 0.05 -7.29 -12.60
N VAL A 48 0.83 -8.04 -11.82
CA VAL A 48 0.68 -9.50 -11.72
C VAL A 48 -0.72 -9.86 -11.22
N ALA A 49 -1.17 -9.26 -10.13
CA ALA A 49 -2.52 -9.51 -9.60
C ALA A 49 -3.63 -9.16 -10.61
N TRP A 50 -3.45 -8.13 -11.43
CA TRP A 50 -4.39 -7.79 -12.49
C TRP A 50 -4.39 -8.81 -13.64
N LEU A 51 -3.21 -9.29 -14.05
CA LEU A 51 -3.09 -10.35 -15.06
C LEU A 51 -3.70 -11.67 -14.60
N ASP A 52 -3.60 -11.96 -13.31
CA ASP A 52 -4.17 -13.16 -12.67
C ASP A 52 -5.67 -13.01 -12.30
N ASP A 53 -6.30 -11.89 -12.68
CA ASP A 53 -7.70 -11.53 -12.34
C ASP A 53 -8.02 -11.62 -10.84
N ILE A 54 -7.02 -11.33 -9.99
CA ILE A 54 -7.18 -11.34 -8.53
C ILE A 54 -7.98 -10.10 -8.13
N PRO A 55 -9.15 -10.27 -7.47
CA PRO A 55 -9.98 -9.14 -7.10
C PRO A 55 -9.31 -8.29 -6.01
N HIS A 56 -9.53 -6.98 -6.08
CA HIS A 56 -9.01 -6.04 -5.10
C HIS A 56 -9.55 -6.33 -3.69
N ALA A 57 -8.66 -6.27 -2.70
CA ALA A 57 -9.04 -6.48 -1.31
C ALA A 57 -10.10 -5.44 -0.86
N LYS A 58 -11.20 -5.93 -0.26
CA LYS A 58 -12.25 -5.06 0.26
C LYS A 58 -11.85 -4.48 1.62
N THR A 59 -11.97 -3.17 1.79
CA THR A 59 -11.75 -2.52 3.09
C THR A 59 -12.77 -3.02 4.09
N ARG A 60 -12.31 -3.64 5.18
CA ARG A 60 -13.18 -4.07 6.29
C ARG A 60 -13.74 -2.83 6.99
N THR A 61 -15.06 -2.69 7.02
CA THR A 61 -15.74 -1.65 7.81
C THR A 61 -15.84 -2.08 9.27
N SER A 62 -15.31 -1.26 10.19
CA SER A 62 -15.43 -1.53 11.63
C SER A 62 -16.87 -1.30 12.11
N ARG A 63 -17.26 -1.92 13.24
CA ARG A 63 -18.59 -1.71 13.83
C ARG A 63 -18.84 -0.24 14.19
N PHE A 64 -17.81 0.44 14.70
CA PHE A 64 -17.86 1.87 15.01
C PHE A 64 -18.06 2.73 13.76
N ALA A 65 -17.32 2.44 12.68
CA ALA A 65 -17.48 3.17 11.41
C ALA A 65 -18.88 3.02 10.80
N ARG A 66 -19.58 1.92 11.08
CA ARG A 66 -20.96 1.70 10.65
C ARG A 66 -21.97 2.60 11.38
N LEU A 67 -21.71 2.92 12.65
CA LEU A 67 -22.55 3.83 13.43
C LEU A 67 -22.37 5.30 13.01
N ALA A 68 -21.20 5.68 12.51
CA ALA A 68 -20.92 7.04 12.04
C ALA A 68 -21.65 7.40 10.72
N HIS A 69 -22.31 6.43 10.09
CA HIS A 69 -23.09 6.59 8.86
C HIS A 69 -24.59 6.30 9.05
N ALA A 70 -25.02 6.02 10.29
CA ALA A 70 -26.43 5.89 10.68
C ALA A 70 -26.99 7.26 11.04
#